data_AF-A0A497NPP8-F1
#
_entry.id   AF-A0A497NPP8-F1
#
_cell.length_a   1.000
_cell.length_b   1.000
_cell.length_c   1.000
_cell.angle_alpha   90.00
_cell.angle_beta   90.00
_cell.angle_gamma   90.00
#
_symmetry.space_group_name_H-M   'P 1'
#
loop_
_entity.id
_entity.type
_entity.pdbx_description
1 polymer ?
#
loop_
_entity_poly.entity_id
_entity_poly.type
_entity_poly.pdbx_seq_one_letter_code
_entity_poly.pdbx_strand_id
1 'polypeptide(L)'
;MNVSHVFVGAAVAYCEGHSKWVPELFLGNPNFKLVKNFGDAYLFEFKEYDPSIVFLDDFEYQSWQQNRWLNNYFGNGLGNVTIMAGLGENESKCLMITAQAVPIVWDWDLKYAYCVSREIFVLNNSEVTLSFYLNTSQGFSGNDTFAVFVSNIYRNQSLIVATTPNGIYKNYAGAILLNQSEGFFEFKGNESLSALWRKKFNSPLPTRFILKFVNGDLDGIKNVVYLDNIQVTSTLISESPEEAGFD
;
A
#
# COMPACT_ATOMS: atom_id res chain seq x y z
N MET A 1 -9.36 26.54 15.61
CA MET A 1 -10.67 26.09 15.09
C MET A 1 -10.77 24.60 15.41
N ASN A 2 -11.70 24.14 16.26
CA ASN A 2 -11.76 22.73 16.67
C ASN A 2 -12.66 21.94 15.69
N VAL A 3 -12.06 21.30 14.70
CA VAL A 3 -12.76 20.31 13.86
C VAL A 3 -12.80 18.99 14.62
N SER A 4 -13.99 18.50 14.96
CA SER A 4 -14.16 17.22 15.66
C SER A 4 -14.60 16.08 14.73
N HIS A 5 -15.28 16.42 13.62
CA HIS A 5 -15.83 15.45 12.69
C HIS A 5 -15.69 15.93 11.25
N VAL A 6 -15.49 14.98 10.34
CA VAL A 6 -15.45 15.22 8.89
C VAL A 6 -16.53 14.36 8.24
N PHE A 7 -17.44 15.00 7.51
CA PHE A 7 -18.43 14.32 6.69
C PHE A 7 -18.00 14.36 5.23
N VAL A 8 -17.90 13.19 4.60
CA VAL A 8 -17.53 13.03 3.21
C VAL A 8 -18.70 12.39 2.49
N GLY A 9 -19.47 13.18 1.74
CA GLY A 9 -20.63 12.68 1.00
C GLY A 9 -20.29 12.35 -0.45
N ALA A 10 -20.93 11.31 -0.99
CA ALA A 10 -21.08 11.18 -2.44
C ALA A 10 -21.96 12.32 -2.95
N ALA A 11 -21.49 13.06 -3.94
CA ALA A 11 -22.23 14.14 -4.55
C ALA A 11 -23.57 13.62 -5.10
N VAL A 12 -24.69 14.03 -4.50
CA VAL A 12 -26.04 13.81 -5.04
C VAL A 12 -26.34 14.80 -6.19
N ALA A 13 -25.48 15.79 -6.41
CA ALA A 13 -25.55 16.72 -7.53
C ALA A 13 -24.33 16.50 -8.44
N TYR A 14 -24.56 15.81 -9.55
CA TYR A 14 -23.64 15.82 -10.69
C TYR A 14 -23.65 17.23 -11.29
N CYS A 15 -22.73 18.08 -10.86
CA CYS A 15 -22.42 19.33 -11.52
C CYS A 15 -21.01 19.16 -12.12
N GLU A 16 -20.92 19.20 -13.45
CA GLU A 16 -19.63 19.18 -14.15
C GLU A 16 -18.71 20.26 -13.57
N GLY A 17 -17.48 19.86 -13.19
CA GLY A 17 -16.44 20.78 -12.72
C GLY A 17 -16.12 20.76 -11.22
N HIS A 18 -16.84 20.02 -10.38
CA HIS A 18 -16.49 19.88 -8.96
C HIS A 18 -15.70 18.60 -8.67
N SER A 19 -14.60 18.75 -7.92
CA SER A 19 -13.77 17.67 -7.39
C SER A 19 -14.65 16.67 -6.63
N LYS A 20 -14.73 15.42 -7.09
CA LYS A 20 -15.34 14.34 -6.30
C LYS A 20 -14.53 14.22 -5.02
N TRP A 21 -15.18 14.31 -3.86
CA TRP A 21 -14.54 13.99 -2.60
C TRP A 21 -14.06 12.53 -2.63
N VAL A 22 -12.86 12.31 -2.09
CA VAL A 22 -12.16 11.03 -2.15
C VAL A 22 -12.07 10.48 -0.71
N PRO A 23 -13.03 9.65 -0.26
CA PRO A 23 -13.06 9.14 1.12
C PRO A 23 -11.81 8.32 1.47
N GLU A 24 -11.13 7.80 0.47
CA GLU A 24 -9.83 7.15 0.56
C GLU A 24 -8.73 8.01 1.20
N LEU A 25 -8.89 9.34 1.28
CA LEU A 25 -7.99 10.21 2.03
C LEU A 25 -8.03 9.92 3.53
N PHE A 26 -9.20 9.51 4.05
CA PHE A 26 -9.43 9.29 5.47
C PHE A 26 -9.45 7.81 5.85
N LEU A 27 -9.80 6.93 4.91
CA LEU A 27 -9.81 5.48 5.13
C LEU A 27 -8.38 4.94 5.29
N GLY A 28 -8.11 4.37 6.47
CA GLY A 28 -6.80 3.91 6.88
C GLY A 28 -5.91 5.00 7.49
N ASN A 29 -6.36 6.26 7.58
CA ASN A 29 -5.59 7.28 8.30
C ASN A 29 -5.93 7.22 9.81
N PRO A 30 -4.97 6.93 10.71
CA PRO A 30 -5.25 6.74 12.14
C PRO A 30 -5.77 8.01 12.84
N ASN A 31 -5.59 9.19 12.23
CA ASN A 31 -6.12 10.45 12.74
C ASN A 31 -7.63 10.60 12.53
N PHE A 32 -8.25 9.71 11.73
CA PHE A 32 -9.67 9.73 11.40
C PHE A 32 -10.32 8.38 11.70
N LYS A 33 -11.13 8.33 12.76
CA LYS A 33 -11.91 7.15 13.08
C LYS A 33 -13.20 7.14 12.27
N LEU A 34 -13.43 6.10 11.45
CA LEU A 34 -14.72 5.91 10.78
C LEU A 34 -15.81 5.65 11.83
N VAL A 35 -16.75 6.60 11.96
CA VAL A 35 -17.91 6.50 12.87
C VAL A 35 -19.06 5.80 12.17
N LYS A 36 -19.31 6.17 10.91
CA LYS A 36 -20.45 5.63 10.16
C LYS A 36 -20.22 5.67 8.66
N ASN A 37 -20.70 4.63 8.00
CA ASN A 37 -20.77 4.53 6.55
C ASN A 37 -22.26 4.43 6.14
N PHE A 38 -22.66 5.24 5.16
CA PHE A 38 -23.97 5.26 4.53
C PHE A 38 -23.84 5.11 3.01
N GLY A 39 -23.43 3.91 2.56
CA GLY A 39 -23.17 3.65 1.14
C GLY A 39 -21.88 4.33 0.69
N ASP A 40 -22.00 5.41 -0.09
CA ASP A 40 -20.85 6.21 -0.55
C ASP A 40 -20.64 7.50 0.27
N ALA A 41 -21.33 7.64 1.42
CA ALA A 41 -21.13 8.72 2.37
C ALA A 41 -20.50 8.22 3.68
N TYR A 42 -19.58 9.00 4.23
CA TYR A 42 -18.75 8.63 5.38
C TYR A 42 -18.76 9.74 6.43
N LEU A 43 -18.82 9.33 7.69
CA LEU A 43 -18.62 10.21 8.84
C LEU A 43 -17.38 9.73 9.59
N PHE A 44 -16.41 10.62 9.72
CA PHE A 44 -15.19 10.40 10.49
C PHE A 44 -15.17 11.29 11.74
N GLU A 45 -14.67 10.76 12.84
CA GLU A 45 -14.30 11.50 14.05
C GLU A 45 -12.78 11.76 13.97
N PHE A 46 -12.38 13.01 14.17
CA PHE A 46 -10.98 13.38 14.24
C PHE A 46 -10.43 13.04 15.63
N LYS A 47 -9.38 12.22 15.69
CA LYS A 47 -8.82 11.69 16.94
C LYS A 47 -7.37 12.05 17.21
N GLU A 48 -6.75 12.87 16.35
CA GLU A 48 -5.34 13.31 16.40
C GLU A 48 -4.42 12.34 17.17
N TYR A 49 -3.92 11.33 16.46
CA TYR A 49 -3.06 10.30 17.01
C TYR A 49 -1.59 10.69 16.86
N ASP A 50 -1.08 10.55 15.64
CA ASP A 50 0.23 11.02 15.20
C ASP A 50 0.00 11.61 13.81
N PRO A 51 0.15 12.93 13.64
CA PRO A 51 -0.12 13.58 12.36
C PRO A 51 0.88 13.19 11.27
N SER A 52 2.01 12.56 11.62
CA SER A 52 2.98 12.04 10.65
C SER A 52 2.53 10.74 9.99
N ILE A 53 1.65 9.96 10.63
CA ILE A 53 1.11 8.72 10.06
C ILE A 53 -0.10 9.05 9.19
N VAL A 54 0.08 8.94 7.87
CA VAL A 54 -0.98 9.26 6.89
C VAL A 54 -1.81 8.04 6.50
N PHE A 55 -1.28 6.84 6.71
CA PHE A 55 -1.95 5.58 6.43
C PHE A 55 -1.40 4.48 7.33
N LEU A 56 -2.29 3.67 7.89
CA LEU A 56 -2.03 2.49 8.70
C LEU A 56 -3.10 1.44 8.39
N ASP A 57 -2.65 0.22 8.14
CA ASP A 57 -3.54 -0.93 8.01
C ASP A 57 -2.95 -2.16 8.71
N ASP A 58 -3.62 -2.56 9.80
CA ASP A 58 -3.32 -3.71 10.66
C ASP A 58 -4.28 -4.89 10.39
N PHE A 59 -5.19 -4.75 9.41
CA PHE A 59 -6.09 -5.83 8.98
C PHE A 59 -6.97 -6.44 10.10
N GLU A 60 -7.20 -5.73 11.21
CA GLU A 60 -7.92 -6.27 12.39
C GLU A 60 -9.45 -6.41 12.21
N TYR A 61 -9.94 -6.18 11.00
CA TYR A 61 -11.35 -6.17 10.63
C TYR A 61 -11.76 -7.43 9.82
N GLN A 62 -13.05 -7.56 9.50
CA GLN A 62 -13.59 -8.77 8.85
C GLN A 62 -13.28 -8.87 7.34
N SER A 63 -13.23 -7.74 6.64
CA SER A 63 -13.06 -7.70 5.18
C SER A 63 -11.87 -6.87 4.79
N TRP A 64 -10.87 -7.48 4.13
CA TRP A 64 -9.66 -6.82 3.62
C TRP A 64 -9.92 -5.60 2.70
N GLN A 65 -11.15 -5.44 2.21
CA GLN A 65 -11.56 -4.31 1.36
C GLN A 65 -12.03 -3.10 2.16
N GLN A 66 -12.09 -3.16 3.49
CA GLN A 66 -12.61 -2.08 4.34
C GLN A 66 -11.89 -0.75 4.09
N ASN A 67 -10.58 -0.79 3.98
CA ASN A 67 -9.76 0.37 3.64
C ASN A 67 -9.56 0.52 2.12
N ARG A 68 -10.49 0.03 1.28
CA ARG A 68 -10.50 0.20 -0.19
C ARG A 68 -9.26 -0.35 -0.91
N TRP A 69 -8.67 -1.42 -0.39
CA TRP A 69 -7.72 -2.23 -1.16
C TRP A 69 -8.41 -2.81 -2.39
N LEU A 70 -7.70 -2.80 -3.52
CA LEU A 70 -8.12 -3.36 -4.79
C LEU A 70 -7.22 -4.54 -5.14
N ASN A 71 -7.77 -5.59 -5.74
CA ASN A 71 -6.99 -6.70 -6.26
C ASN A 71 -6.97 -6.72 -7.79
N ASN A 72 -5.92 -7.30 -8.35
CA ASN A 72 -5.83 -7.65 -9.75
C ASN A 72 -4.87 -8.83 -9.95
N TYR A 73 -4.87 -9.45 -11.11
CA TYR A 73 -3.98 -10.58 -11.40
C TYR A 73 -3.46 -10.55 -12.84
N PHE A 74 -2.40 -11.30 -13.09
CA PHE A 74 -1.77 -11.46 -14.40
C PHE A 74 -1.40 -12.92 -14.62
N GLY A 75 -1.45 -13.36 -15.88
CA GLY A 75 -1.13 -14.73 -16.25
C GLY A 75 -2.23 -15.73 -15.93
N ASN A 76 -1.89 -17.02 -15.99
CA ASN A 76 -2.83 -18.12 -15.81
C ASN A 76 -2.57 -18.82 -14.48
N GLY A 77 -3.55 -18.80 -13.60
CA GLY A 77 -3.39 -19.37 -12.27
C GLY A 77 -4.58 -19.16 -11.36
N LEU A 78 -4.38 -19.57 -10.11
CA LEU A 78 -5.33 -19.46 -9.01
C LEU A 78 -4.74 -18.55 -7.95
N GLY A 79 -5.51 -17.56 -7.52
CA GLY A 79 -5.09 -16.69 -6.43
C GLY A 79 -6.27 -16.16 -5.67
N ASN A 80 -6.00 -15.71 -4.46
CA ASN A 80 -7.01 -15.23 -3.54
C ASN A 80 -6.38 -14.24 -2.57
N VAL A 81 -7.22 -13.42 -1.95
CA VAL A 81 -6.84 -12.52 -0.88
C VAL A 81 -7.91 -12.59 0.22
N THR A 82 -7.47 -12.81 1.45
CA THR A 82 -8.34 -12.94 2.62
C THR A 82 -7.65 -12.41 3.87
N ILE A 83 -8.42 -12.18 4.93
CA ILE A 83 -7.88 -11.95 6.27
C ILE A 83 -7.63 -13.31 6.92
N MET A 84 -6.46 -13.48 7.55
CA MET A 84 -6.07 -14.69 8.26
C MET A 84 -5.65 -14.32 9.69
N ALA A 85 -6.00 -15.14 10.68
CA ALA A 85 -5.64 -14.90 12.08
C ALA A 85 -4.40 -15.72 12.49
N GLY A 86 -3.60 -15.19 13.43
CA GLY A 86 -2.47 -15.91 14.03
C GLY A 86 -1.21 -15.98 13.18
N LEU A 87 -1.14 -15.19 12.10
CA LEU A 87 -0.01 -15.17 11.15
C LEU A 87 0.47 -13.75 10.83
N GLY A 88 -0.10 -12.74 11.48
CA GLY A 88 0.40 -11.37 11.43
C GLY A 88 1.48 -11.11 12.49
N GLU A 89 1.86 -9.84 12.62
CA GLU A 89 2.86 -9.44 13.61
C GLU A 89 2.32 -9.69 15.02
N ASN A 90 3.09 -10.42 15.85
CA ASN A 90 2.65 -10.82 17.20
C ASN A 90 1.34 -11.64 17.20
N GLU A 91 1.15 -12.52 16.21
CA GLU A 91 -0.02 -13.42 16.08
C GLU A 91 -1.36 -12.69 15.85
N SER A 92 -1.31 -11.45 15.36
CA SER A 92 -2.47 -10.66 14.91
C SER A 92 -3.17 -11.27 13.69
N LYS A 93 -4.27 -10.64 13.27
CA LYS A 93 -4.81 -10.82 11.92
C LYS A 93 -3.89 -10.16 10.91
N CYS A 94 -3.87 -10.70 9.70
CA CYS A 94 -3.08 -10.16 8.60
C CYS A 94 -3.77 -10.40 7.25
N LEU A 95 -3.28 -9.69 6.25
CA LEU A 95 -3.67 -9.91 4.85
C LEU A 95 -2.90 -11.11 4.29
N MET A 96 -3.61 -12.18 3.95
CA MET A 96 -3.07 -13.32 3.23
C MET A 96 -3.32 -13.18 1.74
N ILE A 97 -2.26 -13.29 0.93
CA ILE A 97 -2.33 -13.28 -0.54
C ILE A 97 -1.75 -14.58 -1.05
N THR A 98 -2.52 -15.33 -1.84
CA THR A 98 -2.06 -16.58 -2.47
C THR A 98 -1.92 -16.43 -3.98
N ALA A 99 -0.89 -17.02 -4.56
CA ALA A 99 -0.70 -17.12 -5.99
C ALA A 99 -0.20 -18.51 -6.37
N GLN A 100 -0.82 -19.14 -7.36
CA GLN A 100 -0.40 -20.42 -7.93
C GLN A 100 -0.56 -20.39 -9.46
N ALA A 101 0.53 -20.52 -10.20
CA ALA A 101 0.54 -20.69 -11.64
C ALA A 101 -0.03 -22.05 -12.02
N VAL A 102 -0.88 -22.06 -13.03
CA VAL A 102 -1.50 -23.28 -13.55
C VAL A 102 -1.17 -23.39 -15.03
N PRO A 103 -0.61 -24.53 -15.49
CA PRO A 103 -0.33 -24.72 -16.90
C PRO A 103 -1.65 -24.76 -17.68
N ILE A 104 -1.67 -24.15 -18.87
CA ILE A 104 -2.79 -24.26 -19.79
C ILE A 104 -2.33 -24.95 -21.08
N VAL A 105 -3.25 -25.60 -21.80
CA VAL A 105 -2.95 -26.50 -22.94
C VAL A 105 -2.04 -25.85 -24.01
N TRP A 106 -2.07 -24.52 -24.13
CA TRP A 106 -1.36 -23.74 -25.14
C TRP A 106 -0.21 -22.90 -24.60
N ASP A 107 0.01 -22.90 -23.28
CA ASP A 107 1.06 -22.13 -22.62
C ASP A 107 1.57 -22.89 -21.38
N TRP A 108 2.78 -23.41 -21.51
CA TRP A 108 3.48 -24.15 -20.46
C TRP A 108 4.39 -23.26 -19.62
N ASP A 109 4.49 -21.96 -19.94
CA ASP A 109 5.19 -21.00 -19.10
C ASP A 109 4.34 -20.72 -17.85
N LEU A 110 4.71 -21.36 -16.75
CA LEU A 110 4.11 -21.11 -15.43
C LEU A 110 4.44 -19.68 -15.00
N LYS A 111 3.46 -18.78 -15.15
CA LYS A 111 3.56 -17.39 -14.75
C LYS A 111 2.20 -16.92 -14.27
N TYR A 112 2.10 -16.67 -12.97
CA TYR A 112 0.92 -16.06 -12.38
C TYR A 112 1.30 -15.07 -11.30
N ALA A 113 0.63 -13.94 -11.23
CA ALA A 113 0.81 -12.98 -10.16
C ALA A 113 -0.52 -12.49 -9.65
N TYR A 114 -0.71 -12.57 -8.34
CA TYR A 114 -1.82 -11.94 -7.64
C TYR A 114 -1.35 -10.67 -6.95
N CYS A 115 -2.12 -9.61 -7.09
CA CYS A 115 -1.72 -8.28 -6.67
C CYS A 115 -2.81 -7.65 -5.80
N VAL A 116 -2.38 -6.90 -4.79
CA VAL A 116 -3.24 -6.00 -4.03
C VAL A 116 -2.65 -4.60 -4.08
N SER A 117 -3.49 -3.59 -4.20
CA SER A 117 -3.06 -2.21 -4.33
C SER A 117 -4.00 -1.23 -3.66
N ARG A 118 -3.43 -0.12 -3.23
CA ARG A 118 -4.14 0.97 -2.58
C ARG A 118 -3.54 2.30 -3.01
N GLU A 119 -4.42 3.26 -3.23
CA GLU A 119 -4.01 4.64 -3.48
C GLU A 119 -3.70 5.37 -2.17
N ILE A 120 -2.54 5.98 -2.06
CA ILE A 120 -2.07 6.65 -0.84
C ILE A 120 -1.98 8.14 -1.10
N PHE A 121 -2.36 8.92 -0.09
CA PHE A 121 -2.36 10.37 -0.09
C PHE A 121 -1.38 10.87 0.96
N VAL A 122 -0.49 11.78 0.55
CA VAL A 122 0.45 12.48 1.42
C VAL A 122 0.30 13.97 1.17
N LEU A 123 0.21 14.76 2.25
CA LEU A 123 0.18 16.23 2.13
C LEU A 123 1.56 16.78 1.79
N ASN A 124 2.60 16.20 2.40
CA ASN A 124 3.99 16.54 2.15
C ASN A 124 4.73 15.31 1.58
N ASN A 125 5.38 15.49 0.44
CA ASN A 125 6.11 14.42 -0.25
C ASN A 125 7.64 14.55 -0.12
N SER A 126 8.14 15.44 0.74
CA SER A 126 9.58 15.65 0.93
C SER A 126 10.28 14.41 1.47
N GLU A 127 9.71 13.78 2.48
CA GLU A 127 10.15 12.53 3.07
C GLU A 127 8.92 11.69 3.44
N VAL A 128 8.72 10.62 2.66
CA VAL A 128 7.64 9.65 2.82
C VAL A 128 8.26 8.29 3.06
N THR A 129 7.94 7.67 4.19
CA THR A 129 8.44 6.34 4.57
C THR A 129 7.36 5.29 4.41
N LEU A 130 7.79 4.04 4.25
CA LEU A 130 6.93 2.87 4.22
C LEU A 130 7.48 1.85 5.21
N SER A 131 6.60 1.21 5.98
CA SER A 131 6.93 0.01 6.73
C SER A 131 5.80 -1.00 6.67
N PHE A 132 6.14 -2.27 6.87
CA PHE A 132 5.19 -3.37 6.97
C PHE A 132 5.87 -4.61 7.56
N TYR A 133 5.08 -5.45 8.21
CA TYR A 133 5.44 -6.83 8.49
C TYR A 133 5.15 -7.71 7.27
N LEU A 134 6.05 -8.65 7.01
CA LEU A 134 5.95 -9.60 5.90
C LEU A 134 6.30 -11.01 6.38
N ASN A 135 5.55 -12.00 5.89
CA ASN A 135 5.94 -13.40 5.96
C ASN A 135 5.72 -14.08 4.59
N THR A 136 6.78 -14.66 4.05
CA THR A 136 6.88 -15.35 2.75
C THR A 136 7.50 -16.75 2.90
N SER A 137 7.38 -17.35 4.08
CA SER A 137 7.97 -18.66 4.38
C SER A 137 7.34 -19.85 3.64
N GLN A 138 6.19 -19.64 2.97
CA GLN A 138 5.37 -20.71 2.39
C GLN A 138 5.29 -20.63 0.87
N GLY A 139 5.71 -21.70 0.20
CA GLY A 139 5.61 -21.87 -1.25
C GLY A 139 6.78 -21.30 -2.03
N PHE A 140 7.40 -20.24 -1.53
CA PHE A 140 8.43 -19.49 -2.27
C PHE A 140 9.65 -20.33 -2.63
N SER A 141 9.87 -20.47 -3.93
CA SER A 141 10.95 -21.26 -4.49
C SER A 141 11.44 -20.66 -5.83
N GLY A 142 12.66 -21.02 -6.25
CA GLY A 142 13.19 -20.60 -7.55
C GLY A 142 13.10 -19.08 -7.82
N ASN A 143 12.32 -18.71 -8.83
CA ASN A 143 12.13 -17.32 -9.27
C ASN A 143 10.86 -16.66 -8.70
N ASP A 144 10.18 -17.32 -7.76
CA ASP A 144 9.00 -16.77 -7.11
C ASP A 144 9.28 -15.46 -6.43
N THR A 145 8.29 -14.58 -6.49
CA THR A 145 8.54 -13.16 -6.25
C THR A 145 7.47 -12.56 -5.38
N PHE A 146 7.88 -12.05 -4.23
CA PHE A 146 7.13 -10.99 -3.58
C PHE A 146 7.81 -9.66 -3.90
N ALA A 147 7.03 -8.65 -4.28
CA ALA A 147 7.56 -7.34 -4.61
C ALA A 147 6.61 -6.19 -4.24
N VAL A 148 7.21 -5.07 -3.86
CA VAL A 148 6.54 -3.84 -3.48
C VAL A 148 6.74 -2.81 -4.57
N PHE A 149 5.64 -2.29 -5.09
CA PHE A 149 5.61 -1.29 -6.14
C PHE A 149 5.03 0.02 -5.63
N VAL A 150 5.62 1.12 -6.08
CA VAL A 150 5.05 2.46 -5.97
C VAL A 150 4.94 3.06 -7.36
N SER A 151 3.74 3.49 -7.73
CA SER A 151 3.46 4.08 -9.04
C SER A 151 2.76 5.41 -8.90
N ASN A 152 2.89 6.30 -9.89
CA ASN A 152 1.98 7.43 -9.98
C ASN A 152 0.56 6.94 -10.37
N ILE A 153 -0.45 7.81 -10.22
CA ILE A 153 -1.86 7.44 -10.49
C ILE A 153 -2.13 6.98 -11.93
N TYR A 154 -1.30 7.38 -12.88
CA TYR A 154 -1.41 6.98 -14.29
C TYR A 154 -0.67 5.69 -14.62
N ARG A 155 0.08 5.13 -13.66
CA ARG A 155 0.91 3.92 -13.79
C ARG A 155 2.00 4.00 -14.88
N ASN A 156 2.28 5.19 -15.44
CA ASN A 156 3.32 5.38 -16.46
C ASN A 156 4.72 5.62 -15.84
N GLN A 157 4.79 5.92 -14.53
CA GLN A 157 6.03 5.88 -13.74
C GLN A 157 5.82 4.91 -12.58
N SER A 158 6.68 3.91 -12.48
CA SER A 158 6.63 2.88 -11.44
C SER A 158 8.03 2.53 -10.92
N LEU A 159 8.14 2.37 -9.62
CA LEU A 159 9.33 1.98 -8.87
C LEU A 159 9.06 0.64 -8.20
N ILE A 160 10.04 -0.27 -8.26
CA ILE A 160 10.08 -1.46 -7.38
C ILE A 160 10.90 -1.03 -6.17
N VAL A 161 10.23 -0.93 -5.02
CA VAL A 161 10.85 -0.50 -3.76
C VAL A 161 11.65 -1.66 -3.17
N ALA A 162 11.02 -2.82 -3.06
CA ALA A 162 11.62 -4.01 -2.48
C ALA A 162 11.15 -5.29 -3.18
N THR A 163 11.96 -6.35 -3.10
CA THR A 163 11.66 -7.66 -3.68
C THR A 163 12.35 -8.78 -2.92
N THR A 164 11.81 -10.00 -3.00
CA THR A 164 12.49 -11.21 -2.51
C THR A 164 13.81 -11.43 -3.26
N PRO A 165 14.84 -11.99 -2.60
CA PRO A 165 16.21 -12.05 -3.11
C PRO A 165 16.37 -12.99 -4.31
N ASN A 166 15.52 -14.00 -4.43
CA ASN A 166 15.56 -14.97 -5.53
C ASN A 166 14.55 -14.65 -6.64
N GLY A 167 13.69 -13.65 -6.46
CA GLY A 167 12.62 -13.31 -7.39
C GLY A 167 13.10 -12.73 -8.72
N ILE A 168 12.17 -12.60 -9.67
CA ILE A 168 12.40 -12.06 -11.02
C ILE A 168 12.97 -10.63 -11.02
N TYR A 169 12.76 -9.89 -9.93
CA TYR A 169 13.23 -8.50 -9.79
C TYR A 169 14.54 -8.36 -9.01
N LYS A 170 15.23 -9.46 -8.66
CA LYS A 170 16.48 -9.39 -7.88
C LYS A 170 17.58 -8.49 -8.47
N ASN A 171 17.60 -8.38 -9.80
CA ASN A 171 18.57 -7.55 -10.54
C ASN A 171 17.99 -6.18 -10.94
N TYR A 172 16.82 -5.81 -10.42
CA TYR A 172 16.20 -4.54 -10.74
C TYR A 172 17.00 -3.39 -10.11
N ALA A 173 17.47 -2.47 -10.95
CA ALA A 173 18.28 -1.36 -10.49
C ALA A 173 17.54 -0.51 -9.44
N GLY A 174 18.10 -0.48 -8.23
CA GLY A 174 17.57 0.29 -7.11
C GLY A 174 16.46 -0.39 -6.29
N ALA A 175 16.11 -1.65 -6.58
CA ALA A 175 15.25 -2.42 -5.69
C ALA A 175 16.03 -2.91 -4.47
N ILE A 176 15.42 -2.84 -3.29
CA ILE A 176 15.98 -3.34 -2.04
C ILE A 176 15.63 -4.83 -1.90
N LEU A 177 16.61 -5.65 -1.53
CA LEU A 177 16.39 -7.09 -1.31
C LEU A 177 15.87 -7.35 0.10
N LEU A 178 14.76 -8.05 0.20
CA LEU A 178 14.18 -8.51 1.45
C LEU A 178 14.95 -9.73 1.94
N ASN A 179 16.06 -9.49 2.65
CA ASN A 179 17.03 -10.53 3.02
C ASN A 179 16.50 -11.62 3.96
N GLN A 180 15.29 -11.47 4.48
CA GLN A 180 14.62 -12.43 5.35
C GLN A 180 13.25 -12.76 4.75
N SER A 181 12.83 -14.01 4.86
CA SER A 181 11.49 -14.44 4.42
C SER A 181 10.40 -13.95 5.37
N GLU A 182 10.75 -13.57 6.59
CA GLU A 182 9.82 -13.10 7.61
C GLU A 182 10.46 -11.96 8.41
N GLY A 183 9.69 -10.93 8.73
CA GLY A 183 10.12 -9.84 9.60
C GLY A 183 9.42 -8.52 9.31
N PHE A 184 9.77 -7.51 10.11
CA PHE A 184 9.35 -6.14 9.91
C PHE A 184 10.36 -5.39 9.04
N PHE A 185 9.87 -4.73 8.00
CA PHE A 185 10.67 -3.98 7.04
C PHE A 185 10.30 -2.49 7.09
N GLU A 186 11.32 -1.62 7.12
CA GLU A 186 11.15 -0.17 7.20
C GLU A 186 12.06 0.53 6.18
N PHE A 187 11.48 1.43 5.39
CA PHE A 187 12.12 2.16 4.29
C PHE A 187 12.17 3.65 4.61
N LYS A 188 13.33 4.13 5.08
CA LYS A 188 13.53 5.52 5.57
C LYS A 188 14.86 6.13 5.11
N GLY A 189 14.99 7.46 5.20
CA GLY A 189 16.21 8.16 4.82
C GLY A 189 16.53 7.95 3.33
N ASN A 190 17.73 7.48 3.01
CA ASN A 190 18.11 7.23 1.61
C ASN A 190 17.33 6.08 0.94
N GLU A 191 16.59 5.30 1.73
CA GLU A 191 15.71 4.21 1.28
C GLU A 191 14.23 4.58 1.38
N SER A 192 13.90 5.82 1.76
CA SER A 192 12.50 6.30 1.79
C SER A 192 11.87 6.28 0.41
N LEU A 193 10.54 6.24 0.35
CA LEU A 193 9.82 6.29 -0.93
C LEU A 193 10.17 7.56 -1.71
N SER A 194 10.28 8.69 -1.01
CA SER A 194 10.68 9.97 -1.60
C SER A 194 12.11 9.93 -2.16
N ALA A 195 13.07 9.38 -1.41
CA ALA A 195 14.45 9.27 -1.83
C ALA A 195 14.62 8.33 -3.03
N LEU A 196 14.00 7.15 -2.99
CA LEU A 196 14.05 6.17 -4.08
C LEU A 196 13.38 6.70 -5.35
N TRP A 197 12.24 7.38 -5.21
CA TRP A 197 11.54 8.00 -6.35
C TRP A 197 12.39 9.10 -6.98
N ARG A 198 12.97 9.99 -6.16
CA ARG A 198 13.86 11.06 -6.62
C ARG A 198 15.07 10.51 -7.36
N LYS A 199 15.72 9.48 -6.79
CA LYS A 199 16.88 8.82 -7.40
C LYS A 199 16.56 8.26 -8.79
N LYS A 200 15.36 7.71 -8.97
CA LYS A 200 14.96 7.06 -10.21
C LYS A 200 14.45 8.02 -11.29
N PHE A 201 13.62 8.99 -10.90
CA PHE A 201 12.88 9.85 -11.83
C PHE A 201 13.31 11.31 -11.81
N ASN A 202 14.30 11.67 -10.98
CA ASN A 202 14.76 13.04 -10.77
C ASN A 202 13.62 14.05 -10.48
N SER A 203 12.54 13.57 -9.86
CA SER A 203 11.32 14.34 -9.55
C SER A 203 10.85 14.00 -8.14
N PRO A 204 10.03 14.86 -7.49
CA PRO A 204 9.41 14.50 -6.21
C PRO A 204 8.42 13.34 -6.37
N LEU A 205 8.25 12.54 -5.31
CA LEU A 205 7.18 11.54 -5.24
C LEU A 205 5.82 12.25 -5.38
N PRO A 206 4.86 11.76 -6.18
CA PRO A 206 3.53 12.38 -6.24
C PRO A 206 2.85 12.39 -4.87
N THR A 207 2.09 13.45 -4.57
CA THR A 207 1.27 13.53 -3.34
C THR A 207 0.13 12.52 -3.31
N ARG A 208 -0.16 11.92 -4.47
CA ARG A 208 -1.13 10.85 -4.67
C ARG A 208 -0.46 9.76 -5.50
N PHE A 209 -0.30 8.56 -4.93
CA PHE A 209 0.41 7.45 -5.58
C PHE A 209 -0.27 6.11 -5.29
N ILE A 210 0.09 5.07 -6.02
CA ILE A 210 -0.43 3.71 -5.84
C ILE A 210 0.66 2.87 -5.17
N LEU A 211 0.38 2.37 -3.98
CA LEU A 211 1.14 1.30 -3.33
C LEU A 211 0.56 -0.05 -3.79
N LYS A 212 1.42 -0.96 -4.21
CA LYS A 212 1.01 -2.28 -4.70
C LYS A 212 1.94 -3.37 -4.19
N PHE A 213 1.36 -4.45 -3.69
CA PHE A 213 2.04 -5.68 -3.35
C PHE A 213 1.76 -6.74 -4.41
N VAL A 214 2.79 -7.46 -4.81
CA VAL A 214 2.73 -8.50 -5.85
C VAL A 214 3.21 -9.80 -5.25
N ASN A 215 2.40 -10.85 -5.34
CA ASN A 215 2.78 -12.23 -5.08
C ASN A 215 2.79 -13.00 -6.41
N GLY A 216 3.96 -13.38 -6.88
CA GLY A 216 4.19 -14.06 -8.16
C GLY A 216 4.67 -15.48 -7.96
N ASP A 217 4.04 -16.42 -8.66
CA ASP A 217 4.42 -17.83 -8.76
C ASP A 217 4.88 -18.16 -10.19
N LEU A 218 6.05 -18.79 -10.29
CA LEU A 218 6.70 -19.22 -11.52
C LEU A 218 7.02 -20.71 -11.56
N ASP A 219 6.69 -21.48 -10.52
CA ASP A 219 6.97 -22.91 -10.46
C ASP A 219 5.72 -23.79 -10.27
N GLY A 220 4.56 -23.17 -10.02
CA GLY A 220 3.26 -23.85 -9.87
C GLY A 220 3.00 -24.35 -8.45
N ILE A 221 3.93 -24.13 -7.52
CA ILE A 221 3.75 -24.33 -6.08
C ILE A 221 3.14 -23.05 -5.51
N LYS A 222 2.02 -23.20 -4.81
CA LYS A 222 1.28 -22.05 -4.29
C LYS A 222 2.13 -21.22 -3.31
N ASN A 223 2.41 -19.98 -3.70
CA ASN A 223 3.02 -18.96 -2.86
C ASN A 223 2.01 -18.33 -1.93
N VAL A 224 2.38 -18.17 -0.66
CA VAL A 224 1.55 -17.51 0.35
C VAL A 224 2.33 -16.37 1.00
N VAL A 225 1.78 -15.18 0.88
CA VAL A 225 2.29 -13.94 1.48
C VAL A 225 1.34 -13.53 2.60
N TYR A 226 1.89 -13.24 3.77
CA TYR A 226 1.18 -12.57 4.85
C TYR A 226 1.75 -11.16 5.00
N LEU A 227 0.87 -10.16 5.02
CA LEU A 227 1.21 -8.75 5.20
C LEU A 227 0.43 -8.19 6.38
N ASP A 228 1.13 -7.41 7.21
CA ASP A 228 0.53 -6.77 8.36
C ASP A 228 1.20 -5.42 8.66
N ASN A 229 0.55 -4.58 9.47
CA ASN A 229 1.02 -3.28 9.94
C ASN A 229 1.62 -2.41 8.83
N ILE A 230 0.89 -2.30 7.71
CA ILE A 230 1.31 -1.47 6.58
C ILE A 230 1.15 -0.01 7.00
N GLN A 231 2.26 0.70 7.14
CA GLN A 231 2.29 2.09 7.57
C GLN A 231 2.99 2.97 6.54
N VAL A 232 2.38 4.11 6.23
CA VAL A 232 3.01 5.19 5.47
C VAL A 232 3.06 6.43 6.33
N THR A 233 4.25 7.01 6.46
CA THR A 233 4.45 8.28 7.16
C THR A 233 4.88 9.38 6.20
N SER A 234 4.61 10.62 6.58
CA SER A 234 4.94 11.83 5.83
C SER A 234 5.39 12.90 6.81
N THR A 235 6.41 13.67 6.44
CA THR A 235 6.89 14.78 7.28
C THR A 235 5.80 15.83 7.44
N LEU A 236 5.61 16.32 8.66
CA LEU A 236 4.66 17.39 8.95
C LEU A 236 4.99 18.65 8.15
N ILE A 237 3.96 19.38 7.74
CA ILE A 237 4.13 20.75 7.26
C ILE A 237 4.49 21.57 8.51
N SER A 238 5.73 22.03 8.63
CA SER A 238 6.05 23.01 9.65
C SER A 238 5.33 24.31 9.30
N GLU A 239 4.34 24.71 10.09
CA GLU A 239 3.92 26.11 10.08
C GLU A 239 5.11 26.92 10.63
N SER A 240 5.80 27.66 9.76
CA SER A 240 6.71 28.70 10.23
C SER A 240 5.85 29.81 10.87
N PRO A 241 6.07 30.20 12.14
CA PRO A 241 5.29 31.26 12.79
C PRO A 241 5.57 32.69 12.27
N GLU A 242 6.24 32.87 11.15
CA GLU A 242 6.70 34.17 10.68
C GLU A 242 6.23 34.40 9.24
N GLU A 243 5.03 34.97 9.10
CA GLU A 243 4.67 35.94 8.04
C GLU A 243 3.22 36.46 8.19
N ALA A 244 2.63 36.45 9.39
CA ALA A 244 1.54 37.38 9.72
C ALA A 244 2.14 38.73 10.13
N GLY A 245 2.88 39.35 9.19
CA GLY A 245 3.24 40.76 9.28
C GLY A 245 1.98 41.59 9.11
N PHE A 246 1.39 42.00 10.24
CA PHE A 246 0.58 43.20 10.28
C PHE A 246 1.48 44.31 10.82
N ASP A 247 2.03 45.11 9.89
CA ASP A 247 2.36 46.52 10.16
C ASP A 247 1.05 47.33 10.33
#